data_AF-A0A443KCU1-F1
#
_entry.id   AF-A0A443KCU1-F1
#
_cell.length_a   1.000
_cell.length_b   1.000
_cell.length_c   1.000
_cell.angle_alpha   90.00
_cell.angle_beta   90.00
_cell.angle_gamma   90.00
#
_symmetry.space_group_name_H-M   'P 1'
#
loop_
_entity.id
_entity.type
_entity.pdbx_description
1 polymer ?
#
loop_
_entity_poly.entity_id
_entity_poly.type
_entity_poly.pdbx_seq_one_letter_code
_entity_poly.pdbx_strand_id
1 'polypeptide(L)' 'MQTLSPDQQAALQDFAKENGRSWKAKLNALWVNAAAPQILHGLRNSHGPSWLASYRLPR' A
#
# COMPACT_ATOMS: atom_id res chain seq x y z
N MET A 1 -8.98 3.93 12.75
CA MET A 1 -7.94 3.73 11.71
C MET A 1 -6.60 3.64 12.41
N GLN A 2 -5.83 2.58 12.18
CA GLN A 2 -4.47 2.50 12.71
C GLN A 2 -3.55 3.44 11.93
N THR A 3 -2.55 4.01 12.57
CA THR A 3 -1.56 4.87 11.91
C THR A 3 -0.52 3.98 11.25
N LEU A 4 -0.07 4.34 10.04
CA LEU A 4 1.02 3.63 9.38
C LEU A 4 2.30 3.75 10.21
N SER A 5 2.98 2.63 10.44
CA SER A 5 4.35 2.67 10.97
C SER A 5 5.29 3.33 9.96
N PRO A 6 6.40 3.93 10.40
CA PRO A 6 7.40 4.54 9.51
C PRO A 6 7.87 3.58 8.40
N ASP A 7 8.13 2.31 8.73
CA ASP A 7 8.54 1.28 7.76
C ASP A 7 7.47 0.97 6.72
N GLN A 8 6.20 0.92 7.14
CA GLN A 8 5.07 0.71 6.24
C GLN A 8 4.92 1.90 5.28
N GLN A 9 5.10 3.11 5.79
CA GLN A 9 5.03 4.32 4.99
C GLN A 9 6.20 4.39 3.99
N ALA A 10 7.42 4.06 4.42
CA ALA A 10 8.59 4.00 3.54
C ALA A 10 8.40 2.96 2.45
N ALA A 11 8.01 1.73 2.79
CA ALA A 11 7.75 0.67 1.81
C ALA A 11 6.66 1.05 0.80
N LEU A 12 5.61 1.75 1.23
CA LEU A 12 4.55 2.22 0.34
C LEU A 12 5.03 3.37 -0.55
N GLN A 13 5.87 4.28 -0.03
CA GLN A 13 6.47 5.36 -0.81
C GLN A 13 7.44 4.82 -1.87
N ASP A 14 8.32 3.88 -1.52
CA ASP A 14 9.21 3.22 -2.46
C ASP A 14 8.41 2.49 -3.54
N PHE A 15 7.43 1.67 -3.13
CA PHE A 15 6.55 0.98 -4.08
C PHE A 15 5.84 1.96 -5.02
N ALA A 16 5.40 3.11 -4.51
CA ALA A 16 4.77 4.14 -5.32
C ALA A 16 5.74 4.85 -6.27
N LYS A 17 6.99 5.09 -5.86
CA LYS A 17 8.04 5.67 -6.71
C LYS A 17 8.40 4.70 -7.83
N GLU A 18 8.59 3.42 -7.52
CA GLU A 18 8.94 2.37 -8.49
C GLU A 18 7.84 2.14 -9.53
N ASN A 19 6.58 2.22 -9.11
CA ASN A 19 5.43 1.88 -9.97
C ASN A 19 4.73 3.10 -10.60
N GLY A 20 5.11 4.32 -10.22
CA GLY A 20 4.57 5.56 -10.78
C GLY A 20 3.06 5.67 -10.58
N ARG A 21 2.36 6.34 -11.51
CA ARG A 21 0.93 6.71 -11.36
C ARG A 21 -0.03 5.52 -11.16
N SER A 22 0.34 4.31 -11.59
CA SER A 22 -0.47 3.10 -11.47
C SER A 22 -0.18 2.28 -10.22
N TRP A 23 0.66 2.78 -9.30
CA TRP A 23 1.06 2.06 -8.10
C TRP A 23 -0.13 1.52 -7.28
N LYS A 24 -1.22 2.29 -7.15
CA LYS A 24 -2.43 1.83 -6.45
C LYS A 24 -3.07 0.62 -7.12
N ALA A 25 -3.22 0.66 -8.45
CA ALA A 25 -3.81 -0.44 -9.20
C ALA A 25 -2.94 -1.71 -9.11
N LYS A 26 -1.61 -1.56 -9.21
CA LYS A 26 -0.67 -2.67 -9.04
C LYS A 26 -0.70 -3.24 -7.62
N LEU A 27 -0.70 -2.38 -6.61
CA LEU A 27 -0.77 -2.83 -5.21
C LEU A 27 -2.07 -3.58 -4.94
N ASN A 28 -3.20 -3.08 -5.45
CA ASN A 28 -4.47 -3.79 -5.35
C ASN A 28 -4.44 -5.15 -6.07
N ALA A 29 -3.82 -5.24 -7.24
CA ALA A 29 -3.63 -6.50 -7.94
C ALA A 29 -2.76 -7.49 -7.12
N LEU A 30 -1.67 -7.02 -6.51
CA LEU A 30 -0.82 -7.83 -5.63
C LEU A 30 -1.57 -8.29 -4.37
N TRP A 31 -2.43 -7.45 -3.80
CA TRP A 31 -3.31 -7.83 -2.70
C TRP A 31 -4.27 -8.94 -3.09
N VAL A 32 -4.94 -8.85 -4.24
CA VAL A 32 -5.85 -9.89 -4.73
C VAL A 32 -5.12 -11.21 -4.95
N ASN A 33 -3.90 -11.17 -5.48
CA ASN A 33 -3.08 -12.36 -5.75
C ASN A 33 -2.29 -12.86 -4.51
N ALA A 34 -2.45 -12.25 -3.34
CA ALA A 34 -1.63 -12.53 -2.14
C ALA A 34 -0.11 -12.52 -2.40
N ALA A 35 0.33 -11.74 -3.39
CA ALA A 35 1.72 -11.63 -3.85
C ALA A 35 2.40 -10.34 -3.36
N ALA A 36 1.72 -9.55 -2.52
CA ALA A 36 2.30 -8.35 -1.94
C ALA A 36 3.35 -8.71 -0.86
N PRO A 37 4.44 -7.93 -0.73
CA PRO A 37 5.37 -8.04 0.39
C PRO A 37 4.63 -8.01 1.74
N GLN A 38 5.11 -8.72 2.77
CA GLN A 38 4.38 -8.86 4.05
C GLN A 38 3.97 -7.51 4.65
N ILE A 39 4.83 -6.50 4.51
CA ILE A 39 4.61 -5.15 5.06
C ILE A 39 3.41 -4.50 4.36
N LEU A 40 3.35 -4.60 3.03
CA LEU A 40 2.25 -4.06 2.23
C LEU A 40 0.98 -4.90 2.35
N HIS A 41 1.09 -6.21 2.57
CA HIS A 41 -0.05 -7.07 2.83
C HIS A 41 -0.67 -6.80 4.22
N GLY A 42 0.17 -6.47 5.21
CA GLY A 42 -0.27 -6.01 6.53
C GLY A 42 -1.13 -4.73 6.47
N LEU A 43 -0.89 -3.86 5.49
CA LEU A 43 -1.72 -2.67 5.25
C LEU A 43 -3.14 -3.03 4.83
N ARG A 44 -3.28 -4.02 3.95
CA ARG A 44 -4.59 -4.55 3.57
C ARG A 44 -5.33 -5.09 4.79
N ASN A 45 -4.65 -5.85 5.65
CA ASN A 45 -5.27 -6.46 6.83
C ASN A 45 -5.71 -5.41 7.86
N SER A 46 -4.93 -4.33 8.02
CA SER A 46 -5.17 -3.33 9.06
C SER A 46 -6.16 -2.22 8.62
N HIS A 47 -6.20 -1.89 7.33
CA HIS A 47 -6.99 -0.77 6.79
C HIS A 47 -8.07 -1.17 5.78
N GLY A 48 -7.98 -2.38 5.23
CA GLY A 48 -8.87 -2.86 4.18
C GLY A 48 -8.50 -2.36 2.78
N PRO A 49 -9.09 -2.97 1.74
CA PRO A 49 -8.79 -2.63 0.34
C PRO A 49 -9.32 -1.24 -0.07
N SER A 50 -10.42 -0.78 0.52
CA SER A 50 -11.02 0.53 0.23
C SER A 50 -10.15 1.71 0.69
N TRP A 51 -9.31 1.52 1.72
CA TRP A 51 -8.39 2.54 2.21
C TRP A 51 -7.42 3.03 1.13
N LEU A 52 -6.95 2.13 0.26
CA LEU A 52 -5.99 2.48 -0.80
C LEU A 52 -6.56 3.51 -1.79
N ALA A 53 -7.87 3.49 -2.03
CA ALA A 53 -8.54 4.45 -2.90
C ALA A 53 -8.44 5.87 -2.31
N SER A 54 -8.74 6.01 -1.01
CA SER A 54 -8.71 7.29 -0.29
C SER A 54 -7.30 7.72 0.16
N TYR A 55 -6.36 6.79 0.24
CA TYR A 55 -5.01 7.07 0.72
C TYR A 55 -4.25 8.02 -0.21
N ARG A 56 -3.54 8.97 0.39
CA ARG A 56 -2.65 9.90 -0.30
C ARG A 56 -1.26 9.75 0.28
N LEU A 57 -0.26 9.65 -0.58
CA LEU A 57 1.12 9.68 -0.13
C LEU A 57 1.38 11.03 0.53
N PRO A 58 1.94 11.06 1.75
CA PRO A 58 2.44 12.28 2.33
C PRO A 58 3.55 12.82 1.41
N ARG A 59 3.54 14.15 1.23
CA ARG A 59 4.50 14.89 0.40
C ARG A 59 5.88 14.91 1.04
#